data_AF-A0A7J7MW31-F1
#
_entry.id   AF-A0A7J7MW31-F1
#
_cell.length_a   1.000
_cell.length_b   1.000
_cell.length_c   1.000
_cell.angle_alpha   90.00
_cell.angle_beta   90.00
_cell.angle_gamma   90.00
#
_symmetry.space_group_name_H-M   'P 1'
#
loop_
_entity.id
_entity.type
_entity.pdbx_description
1 polymer ?
#
loop_
_entity_poly.entity_id
_entity_poly.type
_entity_poly.pdbx_seq_one_letter_code
_entity_poly.pdbx_strand_id
1 'polypeptide(L)' 'MDWIAVQLDDEKIFPQKLGVPFPRNFLDVVKIIFERLFRIYAHIYHSHFQSIVGLGEEVHLNTCFKHFVLFTWVSS' A
#
# COMPACT_ATOMS: atom_id res chain seq x y z
N MET A 1 -3.53 -5.62 -9.05
CA MET A 1 -3.46 -5.75 -7.58
C MET A 1 -2.84 -7.07 -7.16
N ASP A 2 -3.11 -8.14 -7.91
CA ASP A 2 -2.74 -9.54 -7.61
C ASP A 2 -1.28 -9.75 -7.23
N TRP A 3 -0.33 -9.05 -7.85
CA TRP A 3 1.07 -9.17 -7.45
C TRP A 3 1.32 -8.73 -6.01
N ILE A 4 0.69 -7.64 -5.54
CA ILE A 4 0.84 -7.19 -4.15
C ILE A 4 0.25 -8.26 -3.22
N ALA A 5 -0.92 -8.80 -3.56
CA ALA A 5 -1.54 -9.88 -2.78
C ALA A 5 -0.62 -11.11 -2.68
N VAL A 6 -0.04 -11.55 -3.81
CA VAL A 6 0.92 -12.66 -3.84
C VAL A 6 2.14 -12.39 -2.96
N GLN A 7 2.66 -11.16 -2.90
CA GLN A 7 3.78 -10.84 -1.99
C GLN A 7 3.36 -10.86 -0.52
N LEU A 8 2.15 -10.42 -0.19
CA LEU A 8 1.62 -10.42 1.17
C LEU A 8 1.31 -11.84 1.67
N ASP A 9 0.89 -12.73 0.77
CA ASP A 9 0.58 -14.13 1.07
C ASP A 9 1.83 -15.03 1.14
N ASP A 10 3.01 -14.54 0.72
CA ASP A 10 4.25 -15.30 0.78
C ASP A 10 4.81 -15.33 2.22
N GLU A 11 4.66 -16.48 2.90
CA GLU A 11 5.17 -16.70 4.26
C GLU A 11 6.69 -16.51 4.39
N LYS A 12 7.45 -16.55 3.28
CA LYS A 12 8.90 -16.26 3.30
C LYS A 12 9.18 -14.76 3.44
N ILE A 13 8.24 -13.92 2.99
CA ILE A 13 8.32 -12.46 3.06
C ILE A 13 7.61 -11.96 4.32
N PHE A 14 6.42 -12.48 4.59
CA PHE A 14 5.59 -12.16 5.76
C PHE A 14 5.34 -13.42 6.60
N PRO A 15 6.27 -13.79 7.50
CA PRO A 15 6.11 -14.96 8.35
C PRO A 15 4.89 -14.84 9.27
N GLN A 16 3.99 -15.83 9.21
CA GLN A 16 2.78 -15.85 10.04
C GLN A 16 2.99 -16.51 11.41
N LYS A 17 4.12 -17.22 11.58
CA LYS A 17 4.47 -17.94 12.81
C LYS A 17 5.32 -17.09 13.73
N LEU A 18 4.93 -17.01 14.99
CA LEU A 18 5.70 -16.34 16.04
C LEU A 18 7.08 -17.00 16.19
N GLY A 19 8.14 -16.18 16.25
CA GLY A 19 9.52 -16.62 16.39
C GLY A 19 10.30 -16.79 15.07
N VAL A 20 9.66 -16.64 13.91
CA VAL A 20 10.35 -16.61 12.63
C VAL A 20 10.76 -15.17 12.29
N PRO A 21 12.05 -14.88 12.06
CA PRO A 21 12.49 -13.54 11.68
C PRO A 21 12.08 -13.19 10.24
N PHE A 22 11.84 -11.90 9.99
CA PHE A 22 11.66 -11.39 8.63
C PHE A 22 12.94 -11.55 7.79
N PRO A 23 12.81 -11.70 6.46
CA PRO A 23 13.98 -11.85 5.60
C PRO A 23 14.79 -10.54 5.53
N ARG A 24 16.08 -10.63 5.19
CA ARG A 24 16.99 -9.47 5.16
C ARG A 24 16.56 -8.39 4.16
N ASN A 25 15.91 -8.78 3.07
CA ASN A 25 15.40 -7.89 2.03
C ASN A 25 13.95 -7.44 2.27
N PHE A 26 13.39 -7.69 3.46
CA PHE A 26 12.00 -7.34 3.77
C PHE A 26 11.67 -5.88 3.46
N LEU A 27 12.52 -4.95 3.92
CA LEU A 27 12.33 -3.52 3.68
C LEU A 27 12.34 -3.16 2.19
N ASP A 28 13.17 -3.83 1.38
CA ASP A 28 13.23 -3.58 -0.07
C ASP A 28 11.94 -4.04 -0.76
N VAL A 29 11.41 -5.20 -0.36
CA VAL A 29 10.12 -5.70 -0.87
C VAL A 29 8.98 -4.77 -0.45
N VAL A 30 8.97 -4.35 0.82
CA VAL A 30 7.96 -3.43 1.35
C VAL A 30 7.99 -2.10 0.58
N LYS A 31 9.17 -1.52 0.32
CA LYS A 31 9.30 -0.31 -0.52
C LYS A 31 8.64 -0.48 -1.88
N ILE A 32 8.88 -1.60 -2.57
CA ILE A 32 8.26 -1.89 -3.88
C ILE A 32 6.74 -1.99 -3.78
N ILE A 33 6.21 -2.61 -2.71
CA ILE A 33 4.77 -2.67 -2.45
C ILE A 33 4.19 -1.26 -2.29
N PHE A 34 4.80 -0.44 -1.46
CA PHE A 34 4.36 0.94 -1.22
C PHE A 34 4.44 1.82 -2.49
N GLU A 35 5.51 1.70 -3.29
CA GLU A 35 5.60 2.40 -4.58
C GLU A 35 4.47 2.03 -5.54
N ARG A 36 4.09 0.75 -5.58
CA ARG A 36 2.98 0.28 -6.41
C ARG A 36 1.63 0.76 -5.90
N LEU A 37 1.40 0.73 -4.58
CA LEU A 37 0.19 1.30 -3.96
C LEU A 37 0.08 2.80 -4.22
N PHE A 38 1.19 3.54 -4.17
CA PHE A 38 1.19 4.97 -4.49
C PHE A 38 0.74 5.24 -5.94
N ARG A 39 1.21 4.46 -6.92
CA ARG A 39 0.79 4.57 -8.32
C ARG A 39 -0.71 4.33 -8.49
N ILE A 40 -1.30 3.43 -7.69
CA ILE A 40 -2.73 3.17 -7.69
C ILE A 40 -3.49 4.40 -7.16
N TYR A 41 -3.07 4.98 -6.03
CA TYR A 41 -3.65 6.22 -5.53
C TYR A 41 -3.57 7.34 -6.59
N ALA A 42 -2.41 7.54 -7.21
CA ALA A 42 -2.24 8.54 -8.26
C ALA A 42 -3.20 8.32 -9.44
N HIS A 43 -3.39 7.08 -9.87
CA HIS A 43 -4.34 6.75 -10.93
C HIS A 43 -5.80 7.03 -10.52
N ILE A 44 -6.20 6.69 -9.29
CA ILE A 44 -7.54 6.98 -8.79
C ILE A 44 -7.79 8.49 -8.76
N TYR A 45 -6.86 9.27 -8.21
CA TYR A 45 -6.95 10.73 -8.16
C TYR A 45 -6.97 11.38 -9.56
N HIS A 46 -6.21 10.85 -10.51
CA HIS A 46 -6.14 11.45 -11.85
C HIS A 46 -7.31 11.05 -12.75
N SER A 47 -7.70 9.77 -12.73
CA SER A 47 -8.62 9.21 -13.74
C SER A 47 -10.02 8.91 -13.20
N HIS A 48 -10.19 8.72 -11.89
CA HIS A 48 -11.45 8.27 -11.29
C HIS A 48 -11.98 9.17 -10.17
N PHE A 49 -11.35 10.31 -9.91
CA PHE A 49 -11.73 11.17 -8.79
C PHE A 49 -13.18 11.67 -8.88
N GLN A 50 -13.65 12.01 -10.08
CA GLN A 50 -15.04 12.43 -10.29
C GLN A 50 -16.04 11.32 -9.93
N SER A 51 -15.70 10.05 -10.22
CA SER A 51 -16.52 8.90 -9.83
C SER A 51 -16.55 8.71 -8.31
N ILE A 52 -15.41 8.92 -7.63
CA ILE A 52 -15.32 8.85 -6.16
C ILE A 52 -16.17 9.93 -5.49
N VAL A 53 -16.11 11.17 -6.01
CA VAL A 53 -16.95 12.28 -5.53
C VAL A 53 -18.43 11.99 -5.78
N GLY A 54 -18.77 11.39 -6.92
CA GLY A 54 -20.14 10.97 -7.21
C GLY A 54 -20.70 9.93 -6.24
N LEU A 55 -19.82 9.18 -5.56
CA LEU A 55 -20.17 8.20 -4.52
C LEU A 55 -20.12 8.79 -3.10
N GLY A 56 -19.63 10.02 -2.91
CA GLY A 56 -19.44 10.64 -1.59
C GLY A 56 -18.27 10.06 -0.77
N GLU A 57 -17.35 9.35 -1.43
CA GLU A 57 -16.25 8.60 -0.80
C GLU A 57 -14.91 9.38 -0.81
N GLU A 58 -14.92 10.63 -1.25
CA GLU A 58 -13.70 11.45 -1.38
C GLU A 58 -13.02 11.72 -0.03
N VAL A 59 -13.80 11.80 1.05
CA VAL A 59 -13.28 11.97 2.42
C VAL A 59 -12.52 10.72 2.86
N HIS A 60 -13.07 9.54 2.57
CA HIS A 60 -12.43 8.26 2.88
C HIS A 60 -11.13 8.11 2.09
N LEU A 61 -11.16 8.37 0.78
CA LEU A 61 -9.96 8.33 -0.07
C LEU A 61 -8.86 9.27 0.44
N ASN A 62 -9.20 10.52 0.75
CA ASN A 62 -8.25 11.53 1.24
C ASN A 62 -7.67 11.16 2.61
N THR A 63 -8.48 10.62 3.50
CA THR A 63 -8.04 10.21 4.84
C THR A 63 -7.06 9.03 4.74
N CYS A 64 -7.41 8.00 3.97
CA CYS A 64 -6.55 6.85 3.71
C CYS A 64 -5.24 7.26 3.04
N PHE A 65 -5.29 8.14 2.03
CA PHE A 65 -4.09 8.62 1.36
C PHE A 65 -3.20 9.46 2.27
N LYS A 66 -3.76 10.34 3.11
CA LYS A 66 -2.99 11.09 4.10
C LYS A 66 -2.28 10.17 5.08
N HIS A 67 -2.98 9.16 5.61
CA HIS A 67 -2.37 8.17 6.49
C HIS A 67 -1.24 7.41 5.80
N PHE A 68 -1.46 6.97 4.55
CA PHE A 68 -0.46 6.30 3.74
C PHE A 68 0.80 7.15 3.58
N VAL A 69 0.66 8.41 3.16
CA VAL A 69 1.81 9.32 2.95
C VAL A 69 2.57 9.54 4.25
N LEU A 70 1.87 9.81 5.35
CA LEU A 70 2.51 10.02 6.66
C LEU A 70 3.28 8.78 7.14
N PHE A 71 2.71 7.59 6.92
CA PHE A 71 3.38 6.33 7.27
C PHE A 71 4.66 6.12 6.45
N THR A 72 4.60 6.34 5.14
CA THR A 72 5.77 6.17 4.24
C THR A 72 6.83 7.26 4.41
N TRP A 73 6.41 8.47 4.80
CA TRP A 73 7.32 9.59 5.00
C TRP A 73 8.22 9.37 6.22
N VAL A 74 7.67 8.86 7.33
CA VAL A 74 8.42 8.61 8.57
C VAL A 74 9.43 7.45 8.41
N SER A 75 9.25 6.62 7.39
CA SER A 75 10.09 5.43 7.12
C SER A 75 11.09 5.62 5.98
N SER A 76 11.28 6.86 5.49
CA SER A 76 12.26 7.25 4.47
C SER A 76 13.61 7.66 5.06
#